data_AF-K1YB81-F1
#
_entry.id   AF-K1YB81-F1
#
_cell.length_a   1.000
_cell.length_b   1.000
_cell.length_c   1.000
_cell.angle_alpha   90.00
_cell.angle_beta   90.00
_cell.angle_gamma   90.00
#
_symmetry.space_group_name_H-M   'P 1'
#
loop_
_entity.id
_entity.type
_entity.pdbx_description
1 polymer ?
#
loop_
_entity_poly.entity_id
_entity_poly.type
_entity_poly.pdbx_seq_one_letter_code
_entity_poly.pdbx_strand_id
1 'polypeptide(L)'
;MTPEEALKKVQAEKPKDNFMVVSIGYDNKIVVPYKDGVAIIAALVNAEELKEGYSEKTRITEFDRHTFNPKVLSRAEYERIKMAMLLGVEPKDLLLTD
;
A
#
# COMPACT_ATOMS: atom_id res chain seq x y z
N MET A 1 -10.52 -9.22 22.34
CA MET A 1 -10.96 -8.17 21.41
C MET A 1 -12.04 -8.77 20.53
N THR A 2 -13.22 -8.18 20.48
CA THR A 2 -14.30 -8.61 19.59
C THR A 2 -14.11 -8.01 18.17
N PRO A 3 -14.76 -8.55 17.12
CA PRO A 3 -14.72 -7.95 15.79
C PRO A 3 -15.16 -6.48 15.76
N GLU A 4 -16.18 -6.13 16.55
CA GLU A 4 -16.68 -4.75 16.66
C GLU A 4 -15.66 -3.81 17.31
N GLU A 5 -14.96 -4.27 18.35
CA GLU A 5 -13.88 -3.52 18.99
C GLU A 5 -12.69 -3.33 18.04
N ALA A 6 -12.33 -4.37 17.28
CA ALA A 6 -11.27 -4.32 16.29
C ALA A 6 -11.60 -3.31 15.18
N LEU A 7 -12.82 -3.34 14.65
CA LEU A 7 -13.28 -2.39 13.62
C LEU A 7 -13.21 -0.95 14.12
N LYS A 8 -13.73 -0.68 15.32
CA LYS A 8 -13.68 0.66 15.93
C LYS A 8 -12.24 1.15 16.08
N LYS A 9 -11.33 0.28 16.51
CA LYS A 9 -9.91 0.62 16.62
C LYS A 9 -9.29 0.98 15.27
N VAL A 10 -9.56 0.19 14.23
CA VAL A 10 -9.04 0.45 12.88
C VAL A 10 -9.58 1.76 12.30
N GLN A 11 -10.88 2.03 12.48
CA GLN A 11 -11.53 3.24 11.97
C GLN A 11 -11.15 4.51 12.74
N ALA A 12 -10.71 4.40 13.99
CA ALA A 12 -10.24 5.54 14.79
C ALA A 12 -8.85 6.03 14.36
N GLU A 13 -8.00 5.15 13.84
CA GLU A 13 -6.59 5.45 13.54
C GLU A 13 -6.36 6.07 12.16
N LYS A 14 -7.30 5.96 11.20
CA LYS A 14 -7.07 6.33 9.79
C LYS A 14 -8.27 7.00 9.11
N PRO A 15 -8.04 7.82 8.07
CA PRO A 15 -9.10 8.43 7.28
C PRO A 15 -10.02 7.41 6.62
N LYS A 16 -11.31 7.77 6.45
CA LYS A 16 -12.32 6.98 5.72
C LYS A 16 -12.15 7.08 4.20
N ASP A 17 -10.96 6.81 3.70
CA ASP A 17 -10.64 6.84 2.27
C ASP A 17 -10.24 5.45 1.77
N ASN A 18 -10.23 5.28 0.44
CA ASN A 18 -9.50 4.18 -0.17
C ASN A 18 -8.00 4.37 0.01
N PHE A 19 -7.24 3.31 -0.20
CA PHE A 19 -5.80 3.30 -0.08
C PHE A 19 -5.14 2.93 -1.41
N MET A 20 -3.87 3.24 -1.53
CA MET A 20 -3.00 2.79 -2.61
C MET A 20 -1.90 1.91 -2.03
N VAL A 21 -1.65 0.78 -2.68
CA VAL A 21 -0.59 -0.15 -2.36
C VAL A 21 0.45 -0.07 -3.46
N VAL A 22 1.70 0.14 -3.09
CA VAL A 22 2.83 0.17 -4.02
C VAL A 22 3.86 -0.85 -3.55
N SER A 23 4.31 -1.72 -4.45
CA SER A 23 5.39 -2.66 -4.16
C SER A 23 6.74 -1.94 -4.08
N ILE A 24 7.53 -2.27 -3.05
CA ILE A 24 8.91 -1.81 -2.89
C ILE A 24 9.80 -3.04 -2.75
N GLY A 25 10.46 -3.44 -3.83
CA GLY A 25 11.19 -4.70 -3.89
C GLY A 25 10.26 -5.92 -3.96
N TYR A 26 10.77 -7.08 -3.56
CA TYR A 26 10.06 -8.36 -3.74
C TYR A 26 8.92 -8.56 -2.74
N ASP A 27 9.20 -8.39 -1.44
CA ASP A 27 8.24 -8.77 -0.39
C ASP A 27 7.59 -7.57 0.32
N ASN A 28 8.14 -6.36 0.14
CA ASN A 28 7.62 -5.19 0.84
C ASN A 28 6.61 -4.43 -0.02
N LYS A 29 5.57 -3.93 0.65
CA LYS A 29 4.57 -3.05 0.06
C LYS A 29 4.32 -1.89 1.02
N ILE A 30 4.16 -0.70 0.46
CA ILE A 30 3.67 0.45 1.23
C ILE A 30 2.18 0.62 0.99
N VAL A 31 1.48 1.09 2.02
CA VAL A 31 0.05 1.41 1.98
C VAL A 31 -0.12 2.86 2.39
N VAL A 32 -0.67 3.68 1.49
CA VAL A 32 -0.88 5.11 1.70
C VAL A 32 -2.33 5.49 1.42
N PRO A 33 -2.87 6.56 2.01
CA PRO A 33 -4.16 7.10 1.58
C PRO A 33 -4.16 7.37 0.07
N TYR A 34 -5.28 7.12 -0.60
CA TYR A 34 -5.34 7.19 -2.06
C TYR A 34 -4.92 8.57 -2.61
N LYS A 35 -5.33 9.65 -1.94
CA LYS A 35 -4.95 11.02 -2.31
C LYS A 35 -3.44 11.24 -2.28
N ASP A 36 -2.77 10.71 -1.25
CA ASP A 36 -1.32 10.82 -1.10
C ASP A 36 -0.61 9.95 -2.13
N GLY A 37 -1.16 8.77 -2.44
CA GLY A 37 -0.67 7.91 -3.52
C GLY A 37 -0.71 8.58 -4.89
N VAL A 38 -1.77 9.33 -5.19
CA VAL A 38 -1.86 10.13 -6.43
C VAL A 38 -0.76 11.19 -6.47
N ALA A 39 -0.44 11.84 -5.34
CA ALA A 39 0.65 12.81 -5.28
C ALA A 39 2.02 12.16 -5.54
N ILE A 40 2.25 10.94 -5.05
CA ILE A 40 3.48 10.18 -5.36
C ILE A 40 3.57 9.91 -6.87
N ILE A 41 2.49 9.42 -7.50
CA ILE A 41 2.48 9.15 -8.94
C ILE A 41 2.74 10.42 -9.74
N ALA A 42 2.14 11.55 -9.34
CA ALA A 42 2.37 12.83 -10.00
C ALA A 42 3.84 13.28 -9.89
N ALA A 43 4.49 13.01 -8.76
CA ALA A 43 5.92 13.31 -8.58
C ALA A 43 6.83 12.44 -9.46
N LEU A 44 6.38 11.27 -9.90
CA LEU A 44 7.16 10.36 -10.76
C LEU A 44 7.14 10.75 -12.25
N VAL A 45 6.36 11.75 -12.66
CA VAL A 45 6.24 12.15 -14.07
C VAL A 45 7.60 12.52 -14.67
N ASN A 46 8.45 13.21 -13.91
CA ASN A 46 9.79 13.61 -14.32
C ASN A 46 10.88 12.88 -13.52
N ALA A 47 10.56 11.73 -12.92
CA ALA A 47 11.53 10.99 -12.16
C ALA A 47 12.59 10.38 -13.07
N GLU A 48 13.79 10.26 -12.51
CA GLU A 48 14.91 9.54 -13.09
C GLU A 48 15.29 8.41 -12.14
N GLU A 49 15.89 7.35 -12.67
CA GLU A 49 16.44 6.26 -11.88
C GLU A 49 17.96 6.29 -11.87
N LEU A 50 18.54 6.13 -10.68
CA LEU A 50 19.97 5.95 -10.49
C LEU A 50 20.30 4.45 -10.59
N LYS A 51 21.08 4.06 -11.59
CA LYS A 51 21.58 2.69 -11.74
C LYS A 51 23.01 2.59 -11.23
N GLU A 52 23.18 1.83 -10.16
CA GLU A 52 24.47 1.51 -9.56
C GLU A 52 24.67 0.00 -9.58
N GLY A 53 25.23 -0.50 -10.68
CA GLY A 53 25.60 -1.92 -10.80
C GLY A 53 26.99 -2.17 -10.23
N TYR A 54 27.23 -3.35 -9.66
CA TYR A 54 28.52 -3.73 -9.05
C TYR A 54 29.71 -3.66 -10.05
N SER A 55 29.45 -3.90 -11.33
CA SER A 55 30.44 -3.87 -12.42
C SER A 55 30.10 -2.88 -13.55
N GLU A 56 28.99 -2.14 -13.42
CA GLU A 56 28.55 -1.17 -14.43
C GLU A 56 28.87 0.26 -14.00
N LYS A 57 29.05 1.17 -14.96
CA LYS A 57 29.17 2.60 -14.67
C LYS A 57 27.86 3.13 -14.11
N THR A 58 27.96 3.83 -12.98
CA THR A 58 26.86 4.61 -12.41
C THR A 58 26.29 5.56 -13.45
N ARG A 59 24.97 5.53 -13.63
CA ARG A 59 24.27 6.40 -14.59
C ARG A 59 22.88 6.76 -14.08
N ILE A 60 22.41 7.91 -14.50
CA ILE A 60 21.03 8.34 -14.33
C ILE A 60 20.32 8.11 -15.67
N THR A 61 19.16 7.46 -15.63
CA THR A 61 18.32 7.21 -16.82
C THR A 61 16.88 7.58 -16.53
N GLU A 62 16.05 7.67 -17.58
CA GLU A 62 14.61 7.85 -17.41
C GLU A 62 14.03 6.75 -16.50
N PHE A 63 13.14 7.15 -15.58
CA PHE A 63 12.48 6.21 -14.69
C PHE A 63 11.53 5.28 -15.47
N ASP A 64 11.77 3.98 -15.40
CA ASP A 64 10.85 3.01 -15.99
C ASP A 64 9.56 2.91 -15.17
N ARG A 65 8.51 3.60 -15.64
CA ARG A 65 7.19 3.63 -14.99
C ARG A 65 6.53 2.25 -14.89
N HIS A 66 6.93 1.26 -15.69
CA HIS A 66 6.39 -0.09 -15.57
C HIS A 66 6.86 -0.82 -14.31
N THR A 67 7.96 -0.36 -13.71
CA THR A 67 8.45 -0.88 -12.43
C THR A 67 7.62 -0.38 -11.23
N PHE A 68 6.92 0.75 -11.39
CA PHE A 68 6.01 1.29 -10.39
C PHE A 68 4.59 0.77 -10.60
N ASN A 69 4.18 -0.21 -9.79
CA ASN A 69 2.89 -0.88 -9.94
C ASN A 69 1.92 -0.56 -8.78
N PRO A 70 1.26 0.61 -8.80
CA PRO A 70 0.29 0.97 -7.78
C PRO A 70 -1.01 0.19 -7.98
N LYS A 71 -1.58 -0.32 -6.88
CA LYS A 71 -2.90 -0.96 -6.85
C LYS A 71 -3.80 -0.24 -5.88
N VAL A 72 -5.08 -0.15 -6.22
CA VAL A 72 -6.09 0.35 -5.29
C VAL A 72 -6.39 -0.72 -4.26
N LEU A 73 -6.38 -0.34 -2.99
CA LEU A 73 -6.86 -1.15 -1.88
C LEU A 73 -8.11 -0.46 -1.34
N SER A 74 -9.25 -1.15 -1.48
CA SER A 74 -10.51 -0.60 -1.00
C SER A 74 -10.47 -0.42 0.52
N ARG A 75 -11.23 0.56 1.02
CA ARG A 75 -11.37 0.76 2.46
C ARG A 75 -11.80 -0.52 3.19
N ALA A 76 -12.79 -1.24 2.65
CA ALA A 76 -13.30 -2.47 3.26
C ALA A 76 -12.22 -3.56 3.33
N GLU A 77 -11.41 -3.70 2.28
CA GLU A 77 -10.32 -4.67 2.25
C GLU A 77 -9.19 -4.29 3.21
N TYR A 78 -8.84 -3.00 3.30
CA TYR A 78 -7.90 -2.48 4.30
C TYR A 78 -8.38 -2.78 5.72
N GLU A 79 -9.65 -2.45 6.02
CA GLU A 79 -10.25 -2.67 7.34
C GLU A 79 -10.22 -4.17 7.70
N ARG A 80 -10.61 -5.04 6.77
CA ARG A 80 -10.57 -6.49 6.95
C ARG A 80 -9.16 -7.00 7.26
N ILE A 81 -8.14 -6.58 6.50
CA ILE A 81 -6.74 -7.00 6.74
C ILE A 81 -6.27 -6.55 8.13
N LYS A 82 -6.56 -5.31 8.52
CA LYS A 82 -6.16 -4.78 9.83
C LYS A 82 -6.90 -5.45 10.98
N MET A 83 -8.19 -5.73 10.83
CA MET A 83 -8.96 -6.49 11.81
C MET A 83 -8.41 -7.90 11.96
N ALA A 84 -8.11 -8.59 10.85
CA ALA A 84 -7.53 -9.93 10.86
C ALA A 84 -6.24 -9.99 11.67
N MET A 85 -5.35 -9.01 11.43
CA MET A 85 -4.10 -8.84 12.17
C MET A 85 -4.35 -8.62 13.68
N LEU A 86 -5.34 -7.81 14.05
CA LEU A 86 -5.67 -7.56 15.46
C LEU A 86 -6.27 -8.78 16.17
N LEU A 87 -6.98 -9.63 15.43
CA LEU A 87 -7.67 -10.81 15.94
C LEU A 87 -6.83 -12.09 15.83
N GLY A 88 -5.69 -12.05 15.15
CA GLY A 88 -4.81 -13.21 14.96
C GLY A 88 -5.36 -14.27 14.01
N VAL A 89 -6.14 -13.85 13.00
CA VAL A 89 -6.76 -14.73 11.99
C VAL A 89 -6.38 -14.29 10.59
N GLU A 90 -6.64 -15.13 9.59
CA GLU A 90 -6.45 -14.76 8.18
C GLU A 90 -7.58 -13.81 7.71
N PRO A 91 -7.29 -12.81 6.86
CA PRO A 91 -8.32 -11.87 6.38
C PRO A 91 -9.49 -12.53 5.65
N LYS A 92 -9.26 -13.66 4.99
CA LYS A 92 -10.30 -14.44 4.29
C LYS A 92 -11.29 -15.13 5.23
N ASP A 93 -10.88 -15.38 6.47
CA ASP A 93 -11.70 -16.08 7.47
C ASP A 93 -12.59 -15.11 8.25
N LEU A 94 -12.40 -13.80 8.06
CA LEU A 94 -13.30 -12.76 8.55
C LEU A 94 -14.55 -12.68 7.67
N LEU A 95 -15.60 -13.36 8.11
CA LEU A 95 -16.97 -13.13 7.64
C LEU A 95 -17.44 -11.78 8.20
N LEU A 96 -17.28 -10.72 7.41
CA LEU A 96 -17.98 -9.47 7.68
C LEU A 96 -19.41 -9.65 7.18
N THR A 97 -20.38 -9.55 8.09
CA THR A 97 -21.79 -9.41 7.72
C THR A 97 -21.97 -8.09 6.98
N ASP A 98 -22.50 -8.16 5.76
CA ASP A 98 -22.87 -7.01 4.93
C ASP A 98 -23.89 -6.09 5.61
#